data_AF-A0A7U9SUW9-F1
#
_entry.id   AF-A0A7U9SUW9-F1
#
_cell.length_a   1.000
_cell.length_b   1.000
_cell.length_c   1.000
_cell.angle_alpha   90.00
_cell.angle_beta   90.00
_cell.angle_gamma   90.00
#
_symmetry.space_group_name_H-M   'P 1'
#
loop_
_entity.id
_entity.type
_entity.pdbx_description
1 polymer ?
#
loop_
_entity_poly.entity_id
_entity_poly.type
_entity_poly.pdbx_seq_one_letter_code
_entity_poly.pdbx_strand_id
1 'polypeptide(L)'
;MEKTLITNSDDKARFLGYDVTICNDNALKKAKGKGTVKAYTGKIKLYLPKEKWVGKLLGYGVLKIVSRAGEKEVWKPLQRNDYIFLPVHEMVRKYNAQIRGIYNYYRLASNVSVLNKFHYVMEYSLYKTVAAKYRITMTKAKLKYTKNKEFKVPYKTQKGTKYAVLYNEGFRRVKYALGSYADIIPEYEQMNKPKELFFRYKANVCEMCGAYVPAVKVYQVKNMSDLDVNTEWGAIMNRKKRKTLVVCGDCYDRIHK
;
A
#
# COMPACT_ATOMS: atom_id res chain seq x y z
N MET A 1 -3.28 22.08 25.30
CA MET A 1 -2.11 21.21 25.16
C MET A 1 -1.54 20.99 26.54
N GLU A 2 -1.82 19.86 27.18
CA GLU A 2 -1.17 19.51 28.45
C GLU A 2 0.33 19.32 28.20
N LYS A 3 1.14 19.89 29.10
CA LYS A 3 2.59 19.71 29.11
C LYS A 3 2.92 18.23 29.35
N THR A 4 4.10 17.80 28.94
CA THR A 4 4.62 16.44 29.23
C THR A 4 4.59 16.19 30.74
N LEU A 5 3.69 15.31 31.18
CA LEU A 5 3.58 14.85 32.56
C LEU A 5 4.85 14.09 32.94
N ILE A 6 5.39 14.34 34.13
CA ILE A 6 6.47 13.54 34.71
C ILE A 6 5.87 12.20 35.14
N THR A 7 6.29 11.12 34.52
CA THR A 7 5.83 9.75 34.82
C THR A 7 6.92 8.96 35.54
N ASN A 8 6.52 7.93 36.29
CA ASN A 8 7.46 6.99 36.88
C ASN A 8 8.27 6.27 35.78
N SER A 9 9.51 5.86 36.07
CA SER A 9 10.39 5.11 35.15
C SER A 9 9.80 3.80 34.64
N ASP A 10 8.91 3.22 35.44
CA ASP A 10 8.32 1.90 35.20
C ASP A 10 7.13 2.02 34.23
N ASP A 11 6.49 3.19 34.21
CA ASP A 11 5.43 3.50 33.29
C ASP A 11 5.99 3.79 31.88
N LYS A 12 5.20 3.46 30.87
CA LYS A 12 5.56 3.75 29.48
C LYS A 12 5.21 5.20 29.16
N ALA A 13 6.22 6.00 28.89
CA ALA A 13 6.05 7.35 28.37
C ALA A 13 6.04 7.34 26.84
N ARG A 14 5.10 8.06 26.22
CA ARG A 14 5.00 8.13 24.76
C ARG A 14 5.81 9.30 24.23
N PHE A 15 6.81 9.01 23.40
CA PHE A 15 7.68 10.02 22.79
C PHE A 15 7.93 9.68 21.31
N LEU A 16 7.71 10.64 20.41
CA LEU A 16 7.87 10.48 18.97
C LEU A 16 7.28 9.16 18.44
N GLY A 17 6.08 8.79 18.89
CA GLY A 17 5.39 7.58 18.44
C GLY A 17 5.93 6.24 18.96
N TYR A 18 6.98 6.25 19.79
CA TYR A 18 7.48 5.12 20.56
C TYR A 18 6.95 5.14 21.99
N ASP A 19 6.79 3.96 22.59
CA ASP A 19 6.67 3.81 24.04
C ASP A 19 8.08 3.62 24.62
N VAL A 20 8.50 4.54 25.47
CA VAL A 20 9.81 4.54 26.14
C VAL A 20 9.62 4.07 27.58
N THR A 21 10.45 3.13 28.01
CA THR A 21 10.43 2.61 29.39
C THR A 21 11.82 2.17 29.80
N ILE A 22 12.07 2.10 31.11
CA ILE A 22 13.30 1.58 31.69
C ILE A 22 13.11 0.10 32.01
N CYS A 23 14.10 -0.72 31.66
CA CYS A 23 14.08 -2.13 31.98
C CYS A 23 14.52 -2.36 33.43
N ASN A 24 13.61 -2.82 34.30
CA ASN A 24 13.91 -3.21 35.69
C ASN A 24 14.11 -4.73 35.83
N ASP A 25 14.69 -5.35 34.82
CA ASP A 25 14.96 -6.78 34.84
C ASP A 25 16.25 -7.05 35.62
N ASN A 26 16.13 -7.77 36.73
CA ASN A 26 17.26 -8.19 37.58
C ASN A 26 17.99 -9.42 37.01
N ALA A 27 17.63 -9.89 35.81
CA ALA A 27 18.29 -11.01 35.16
C ALA A 27 19.81 -10.82 35.08
N LEU A 28 20.50 -11.83 35.60
CA LEU A 28 21.94 -11.90 35.68
C LEU A 28 22.50 -12.47 34.37
N LYS A 29 23.54 -11.83 33.83
CA LYS A 29 24.26 -12.27 32.64
C LYS A 29 25.74 -12.40 32.95
N LYS A 30 26.35 -13.52 32.55
CA LYS A 30 27.82 -13.66 32.58
C LYS A 30 28.42 -12.69 31.56
N ALA A 31 29.19 -11.72 32.04
CA ALA A 31 29.97 -10.81 31.21
C ALA A 31 31.38 -11.35 31.01
N LYS A 32 31.88 -11.25 29.78
CA LYS A 32 33.23 -11.72 29.44
C LYS A 32 34.25 -10.93 30.29
N GLY A 33 34.96 -11.64 31.18
CA GLY A 33 36.01 -11.08 32.03
C GLY A 33 35.57 -10.29 33.28
N LYS A 34 34.26 -10.19 33.58
CA LYS A 34 33.76 -9.40 34.74
C LYS A 34 32.77 -10.16 35.63
N GLY A 35 32.74 -11.49 35.57
CA GLY A 35 31.82 -12.31 36.36
C GLY A 35 30.34 -12.13 35.94
N THR A 36 29.43 -12.24 36.90
CA THR A 36 27.99 -12.14 36.68
C THR A 36 27.51 -10.70 36.93
N VAL A 37 26.92 -10.06 35.91
CA VAL A 37 26.43 -8.67 36.01
C VAL A 37 24.94 -8.58 35.75
N LYS A 38 24.26 -7.62 36.39
CA LYS A 38 22.90 -7.22 36.03
C LYS A 38 22.91 -6.45 34.71
N ALA A 39 22.76 -7.17 33.60
CA ALA A 39 22.98 -6.59 32.27
C ALA A 39 21.79 -5.78 31.73
N TYR A 40 20.63 -5.85 32.36
CA TYR A 40 19.38 -5.31 31.82
C TYR A 40 18.76 -4.20 32.67
N THR A 41 19.07 -4.14 33.96
CA THR A 41 18.60 -3.10 34.89
C THR A 41 19.04 -1.70 34.43
N GLY A 42 18.13 -0.73 34.43
CA GLY A 42 18.42 0.68 34.11
C GLY A 42 18.58 0.98 32.61
N LYS A 43 18.40 0.00 31.73
CA LYS A 43 18.51 0.22 30.28
C LYS A 43 17.20 0.72 29.67
N ILE A 44 17.30 1.78 28.87
CA ILE A 44 16.18 2.31 28.10
C ILE A 44 15.77 1.31 27.02
N LYS A 45 14.47 0.99 26.96
CA LYS A 45 13.85 0.19 25.90
C LYS A 45 12.79 1.00 25.19
N LEU A 46 12.87 0.98 23.87
CA LEU A 46 11.84 1.49 22.98
C LEU A 46 10.88 0.35 22.61
N TYR A 47 9.60 0.64 22.53
CA TYR A 47 8.55 -0.27 22.11
C TYR A 47 7.67 0.38 21.03
N LEU A 48 7.22 -0.45 20.09
CA LEU A 48 6.18 -0.14 19.11
C LEU A 48 4.81 -0.32 19.79
N PRO A 49 4.02 0.77 19.96
CA PRO A 49 2.70 0.68 20.58
C PRO A 49 1.72 -0.12 19.70
N LYS A 50 0.81 -0.90 20.33
CA LYS A 50 -0.20 -1.69 19.59
C LYS A 50 -1.07 -0.80 18.70
N GLU A 51 -1.50 0.33 19.25
CA GLU A 51 -2.34 1.32 18.57
C GLU A 51 -1.74 1.83 17.26
N LYS A 52 -0.42 1.99 17.18
CA LYS A 52 0.24 2.60 16.01
C LYS A 52 0.22 1.69 14.79
N TRP A 53 0.60 0.41 14.94
CA TRP A 53 0.61 -0.50 13.79
C TRP A 53 -0.80 -0.98 13.43
N VAL A 54 -1.70 -1.13 14.40
CA VAL A 54 -3.12 -1.43 14.13
C VAL A 54 -3.81 -0.23 13.47
N GLY A 55 -3.57 0.99 13.97
CA GLY A 55 -4.09 2.21 13.37
C GLY A 55 -3.63 2.40 11.93
N LYS A 56 -2.39 2.01 11.59
CA LYS A 56 -1.93 1.98 10.19
C LYS A 56 -2.70 0.98 9.33
N LEU A 57 -2.98 -0.23 9.83
CA LEU A 57 -3.79 -1.22 9.09
C LEU A 57 -5.22 -0.73 8.86
N LEU A 58 -5.83 -0.12 9.87
CA LEU A 58 -7.15 0.48 9.76
C LEU A 58 -7.15 1.67 8.79
N GLY A 59 -6.15 2.56 8.88
CA GLY A 59 -5.98 3.71 7.98
C GLY A 59 -5.73 3.33 6.52
N TYR A 60 -5.11 2.18 6.26
CA TYR A 60 -4.99 1.63 4.90
C TYR A 60 -6.26 0.93 4.40
N GLY A 61 -7.26 0.70 5.27
CA GLY A 61 -8.48 -0.04 4.94
C GLY A 61 -8.26 -1.54 4.72
N VAL A 62 -7.16 -2.11 5.24
CA VAL A 62 -6.79 -3.52 5.01
C VAL A 62 -7.26 -4.47 6.09
N LEU A 63 -7.78 -3.96 7.20
CA LEU A 63 -8.17 -4.74 8.36
C LEU A 63 -9.61 -4.42 8.77
N LYS A 64 -10.41 -5.46 8.99
CA LYS A 64 -11.68 -5.39 9.70
C LYS A 64 -11.55 -6.16 11.01
N ILE A 65 -11.74 -5.45 12.12
CA ILE A 65 -11.84 -6.08 13.44
C ILE A 65 -13.32 -6.43 13.63
N VAL A 66 -13.62 -7.71 13.79
CA VAL A 66 -14.97 -8.20 14.09
C VAL A 66 -14.96 -8.73 15.51
N SER A 67 -15.68 -8.05 16.39
CA SER A 67 -15.97 -8.49 17.75
C SER A 67 -17.45 -8.88 17.83
N ARG A 68 -17.73 -10.07 18.35
CA ARG A 68 -19.08 -10.47 18.77
C ARG A 68 -19.09 -10.57 20.29
N ALA A 69 -20.22 -10.25 20.92
CA ALA A 69 -20.35 -10.36 22.37
C ALA A 69 -20.03 -11.80 22.82
N GLY A 70 -19.05 -11.96 23.70
CA GLY A 70 -18.57 -13.27 24.19
C GLY A 70 -17.53 -13.98 23.30
N GLU A 71 -17.21 -13.48 22.10
CA GLU A 71 -16.18 -14.06 21.23
C GLU A 71 -14.88 -13.24 21.23
N LYS A 72 -13.76 -13.92 20.98
CA LYS A 72 -12.45 -13.26 20.80
C LYS A 72 -12.48 -12.38 19.54
N GLU A 73 -11.78 -11.24 19.60
CA GLU A 73 -11.62 -10.36 18.44
C GLU A 73 -11.05 -11.11 17.23
N VAL A 74 -11.82 -11.18 16.14
CA VAL A 74 -11.37 -11.80 14.90
C VAL A 74 -10.86 -10.72 13.94
N TRP A 75 -9.60 -10.84 13.58
CA TRP A 75 -8.91 -9.92 12.68
C TRP A 75 -9.02 -10.43 11.25
N LYS A 76 -9.79 -9.75 10.41
CA LYS A 76 -10.04 -10.17 9.02
C LYS A 76 -9.33 -9.22 8.04
N PRO A 77 -8.37 -9.72 7.24
CA PRO A 77 -7.80 -8.94 6.14
C PRO A 77 -8.88 -8.62 5.10
N LEU A 78 -8.89 -7.40 4.57
CA LEU A 78 -9.79 -6.92 3.53
C LEU A 78 -9.05 -6.73 2.20
N GLN A 79 -9.78 -6.78 1.09
CA GLN A 79 -9.24 -6.37 -0.21
C GLN A 79 -9.18 -4.83 -0.29
N ARG A 80 -8.19 -4.30 -1.00
CA ARG A 80 -8.11 -2.85 -1.29
C ARG A 80 -8.67 -2.54 -2.66
N ASN A 81 -9.89 -2.02 -2.70
CA ASN A 81 -10.56 -1.68 -3.96
C ASN A 81 -9.79 -0.61 -4.75
N ASP A 82 -9.13 0.32 -4.06
CA ASP A 82 -8.33 1.40 -4.65
C ASP A 82 -7.22 0.88 -5.56
N TYR A 83 -6.66 -0.29 -5.24
CA TYR A 83 -5.51 -0.85 -5.96
C TYR A 83 -5.91 -1.83 -7.05
N ILE A 84 -7.19 -2.19 -7.19
CA ILE A 84 -7.65 -3.19 -8.17
C ILE A 84 -7.25 -2.82 -9.60
N PHE A 85 -7.23 -1.53 -9.93
CA PHE A 85 -6.89 -1.03 -11.26
C PHE A 85 -5.39 -1.15 -11.59
N LEU A 86 -4.52 -1.12 -10.58
CA LEU A 86 -3.06 -1.15 -10.76
C LEU A 86 -2.60 -2.51 -11.31
N PRO A 87 -1.50 -2.57 -12.07
CA PRO A 87 -0.91 -3.87 -12.40
C PRO A 87 -0.34 -4.53 -11.14
N VAL A 88 -0.33 -5.87 -11.11
CA VAL A 88 -0.05 -6.63 -9.87
C VAL A 88 1.34 -6.35 -9.31
N HIS A 89 2.35 -6.14 -10.16
CA HIS A 89 3.70 -5.79 -9.69
C HIS A 89 3.73 -4.43 -8.98
N GLU A 90 2.97 -3.44 -9.45
CA GLU A 90 2.84 -2.14 -8.77
C GLU A 90 2.11 -2.26 -7.43
N MET A 91 1.09 -3.14 -7.35
CA MET A 91 0.47 -3.45 -6.05
C MET A 91 1.53 -3.95 -5.06
N VAL A 92 2.33 -4.96 -5.46
CA VAL A 92 3.40 -5.50 -4.61
C VAL A 92 4.38 -4.40 -4.17
N ARG A 93 4.81 -3.54 -5.10
CA ARG A 93 5.71 -2.42 -4.79
C ARG A 93 5.13 -1.46 -3.75
N LYS A 94 3.85 -1.07 -3.88
CA LYS A 94 3.18 -0.19 -2.92
C LYS A 94 3.01 -0.84 -1.54
N TYR A 95 2.59 -2.10 -1.49
CA TYR A 95 2.51 -2.85 -0.22
C TYR A 95 3.88 -2.95 0.46
N ASN A 96 4.92 -3.27 -0.31
CA ASN A 96 6.29 -3.33 0.21
C ASN A 96 6.78 -1.99 0.74
N ALA A 97 6.49 -0.88 0.05
CA ALA A 97 6.84 0.46 0.52
C ALA A 97 6.17 0.77 1.88
N GLN A 98 4.89 0.39 2.05
CA GLN A 98 4.18 0.56 3.31
C GLN A 98 4.76 -0.30 4.45
N ILE A 99 5.10 -1.56 4.16
CA ILE A 99 5.73 -2.48 5.13
C ILE A 99 7.13 -2.00 5.53
N ARG A 100 7.94 -1.60 4.54
CA ARG A 100 9.28 -1.06 4.80
C ARG A 100 9.22 0.26 5.55
N GLY A 101 8.28 1.14 5.24
CA GLY A 101 8.11 2.42 5.91
C GLY A 101 7.88 2.27 7.41
N ILE A 102 6.93 1.40 7.81
CA ILE A 102 6.67 1.18 9.25
C ILE A 102 7.85 0.47 9.94
N TYR A 103 8.48 -0.50 9.27
CA TYR A 103 9.63 -1.19 9.84
C TYR A 103 10.83 -0.26 10.01
N ASN A 104 11.17 0.54 9.00
CA ASN A 104 12.29 1.47 9.04
C ASN A 104 12.12 2.49 10.17
N TYR A 105 10.89 2.99 10.36
CA TYR A 105 10.60 3.91 11.45
C TYR A 105 10.75 3.24 12.82
N TYR A 106 10.27 2.01 12.99
CA TYR A 106 10.22 1.28 14.28
C TYR A 106 11.34 0.25 14.51
N ARG A 107 12.37 0.18 13.65
CA ARG A 107 13.44 -0.84 13.70
C ARG A 107 14.22 -0.88 15.01
N LEU A 108 14.21 0.21 15.78
CA LEU A 108 14.89 0.31 17.08
C LEU A 108 14.10 -0.36 18.21
N ALA A 109 12.80 -0.58 18.01
CA ALA A 109 11.90 -1.12 19.02
C ALA A 109 12.27 -2.55 19.42
N SER A 110 12.20 -2.82 20.73
CA SER A 110 12.50 -4.12 21.31
C SER A 110 11.50 -5.21 20.87
N ASN A 111 10.25 -4.82 20.63
CA ASN A 111 9.16 -5.68 20.17
C ASN A 111 8.86 -5.54 18.67
N VAL A 112 9.83 -5.14 17.84
CA VAL A 112 9.61 -4.94 16.39
C VAL A 112 9.11 -6.21 15.68
N SER A 113 9.37 -7.40 16.24
CA SER A 113 8.84 -8.68 15.75
C SER A 113 7.31 -8.76 15.74
N VAL A 114 6.61 -7.87 16.46
CA VAL A 114 5.14 -7.71 16.37
C VAL A 114 4.69 -7.36 14.95
N LEU A 115 5.57 -6.72 14.14
CA LEU A 115 5.30 -6.43 12.75
C LEU A 115 5.12 -7.69 11.88
N ASN A 116 5.48 -8.89 12.35
CA ASN A 116 5.08 -10.13 11.66
C ASN A 116 3.55 -10.27 11.59
N LYS A 117 2.82 -9.87 12.63
CA LYS A 117 1.35 -9.86 12.63
C LYS A 117 0.80 -8.82 11.66
N PHE A 118 1.44 -7.64 11.62
CA PHE A 118 1.14 -6.60 10.63
C PHE A 118 1.35 -7.10 9.20
N HIS A 119 2.48 -7.76 8.95
CA HIS A 119 2.85 -8.32 7.65
C HIS A 119 1.83 -9.37 7.19
N TYR A 120 1.40 -10.26 8.08
CA TYR A 120 0.38 -11.26 7.77
C TYR A 120 -0.92 -10.61 7.24
N VAL A 121 -1.40 -9.55 7.89
CA VAL A 121 -2.61 -8.85 7.44
C VAL A 121 -2.40 -8.20 6.07
N MET A 122 -1.25 -7.55 5.86
CA MET A 122 -0.88 -6.91 4.59
C MET A 122 -0.76 -7.93 3.45
N GLU A 123 -0.11 -9.06 3.69
CA GLU A 123 0.07 -10.15 2.74
C GLU A 123 -1.28 -10.73 2.28
N TYR A 124 -2.17 -11.05 3.23
CA TYR A 124 -3.48 -11.61 2.89
C TYR A 124 -4.41 -10.57 2.24
N SER A 125 -4.29 -9.30 2.62
CA SER A 125 -4.98 -8.19 1.95
C SER A 125 -4.56 -8.06 0.49
N LEU A 126 -3.26 -8.18 0.20
CA LEU A 126 -2.74 -8.22 -1.17
C LEU A 126 -3.33 -9.40 -1.95
N TYR A 127 -3.32 -10.62 -1.40
CA TYR A 127 -3.88 -11.79 -2.07
C TYR A 127 -5.35 -11.63 -2.40
N LYS A 128 -6.14 -11.06 -1.48
CA LYS A 128 -7.55 -10.74 -1.73
C LYS A 128 -7.72 -9.68 -2.83
N THR A 129 -6.85 -8.68 -2.87
CA THR A 129 -6.87 -7.63 -3.91
C THR A 129 -6.55 -8.21 -5.29
N VAL A 130 -5.56 -9.10 -5.39
CA VAL A 130 -5.21 -9.81 -6.63
C VAL A 130 -6.34 -10.74 -7.07
N ALA A 131 -6.93 -11.47 -6.12
CA ALA A 131 -8.08 -12.33 -6.34
C ALA A 131 -9.28 -11.56 -6.92
N ALA A 132 -9.60 -10.40 -6.34
CA ALA A 132 -10.65 -9.51 -6.83
C ALA A 132 -10.38 -9.02 -8.27
N LYS A 133 -9.12 -8.63 -8.58
CA LYS A 133 -8.75 -8.17 -9.93
C LYS A 133 -9.03 -9.21 -11.00
N TYR A 134 -8.66 -10.46 -10.76
CA TYR A 134 -8.84 -11.55 -11.74
C TYR A 134 -10.16 -12.32 -11.56
N ARG A 135 -11.01 -11.94 -10.60
CA ARG A 135 -12.22 -12.69 -10.21
C ARG A 135 -11.95 -14.17 -9.92
N ILE A 136 -10.86 -14.44 -9.19
CA ILE A 136 -10.46 -15.80 -8.77
C ILE A 136 -10.50 -15.91 -7.25
N THR A 137 -10.34 -17.13 -6.73
CA THR A 137 -10.20 -17.34 -5.27
C THR A 137 -8.82 -16.88 -4.78
N MET A 138 -8.74 -16.49 -3.50
CA MET A 138 -7.49 -16.07 -2.85
C MET A 138 -6.38 -17.13 -2.97
N THR A 139 -6.71 -18.41 -2.80
CA THR A 139 -5.76 -19.52 -2.94
C THR A 139 -5.19 -19.60 -4.35
N LYS A 140 -6.03 -19.47 -5.39
CA LYS A 140 -5.58 -19.41 -6.79
C LYS A 140 -4.70 -18.19 -7.04
N ALA A 141 -5.05 -17.03 -6.49
CA ALA A 141 -4.24 -15.81 -6.60
C ALA A 141 -2.85 -15.96 -5.96
N LYS A 142 -2.78 -16.59 -4.78
CA LYS A 142 -1.51 -16.90 -4.10
C LYS A 142 -0.66 -17.84 -4.96
N LEU A 143 -1.21 -18.98 -5.37
CA LEU A 143 -0.49 -20.01 -6.12
C LEU A 143 0.02 -19.51 -7.47
N LYS A 144 -0.74 -18.62 -8.15
CA LYS A 144 -0.38 -18.08 -9.47
C LYS A 144 0.99 -17.38 -9.51
N TYR A 145 1.37 -16.71 -8.42
CA TYR A 145 2.61 -15.93 -8.35
C TYR A 145 3.59 -16.43 -7.27
N THR A 146 3.24 -17.48 -6.53
CA THR A 146 4.17 -18.08 -5.57
C THR A 146 5.16 -18.98 -6.31
N LYS A 147 6.45 -18.67 -6.23
CA LYS A 147 7.56 -19.50 -6.71
C LYS A 147 8.57 -19.67 -5.59
N ASN A 148 9.01 -20.90 -5.33
CA ASN A 148 9.99 -21.21 -4.26
C ASN A 148 9.59 -20.63 -2.89
N LYS A 149 8.30 -20.78 -2.51
CA LYS A 149 7.71 -20.23 -1.27
C LYS A 149 7.69 -18.69 -1.16
N GLU A 150 8.04 -17.98 -2.24
CA GLU A 150 8.06 -16.52 -2.29
C GLU A 150 7.04 -16.01 -3.32
N PHE A 151 6.30 -14.96 -2.97
CA PHE A 151 5.36 -14.33 -3.89
C PHE A 151 6.11 -13.37 -4.83
N LYS A 152 6.31 -13.78 -6.09
CA LYS A 152 7.10 -13.06 -7.10
C LYS A 152 6.29 -12.79 -8.35
N VAL A 153 6.13 -11.50 -8.68
CA VAL A 153 5.34 -11.06 -9.84
C VAL A 153 6.28 -10.53 -10.93
N PRO A 154 6.31 -11.15 -12.12
CA PRO A 154 7.13 -10.66 -13.23
C PRO A 154 6.58 -9.34 -13.80
N TYR A 155 7.47 -8.47 -14.23
CA TYR A 155 7.16 -7.27 -15.01
C TYR A 155 8.25 -6.98 -16.05
N LYS A 156 7.85 -6.45 -17.21
CA LYS A 156 8.77 -6.14 -18.31
C LYS A 156 9.41 -4.78 -18.09
N THR A 157 10.73 -4.70 -18.20
CA THR A 157 11.52 -3.46 -18.26
C THR A 157 12.23 -3.41 -19.62
N GLN A 158 12.67 -2.23 -20.07
CA GLN A 158 13.48 -2.09 -21.30
C GLN A 158 14.72 -3.01 -21.33
N LYS A 159 15.30 -3.30 -20.15
CA LYS A 159 16.48 -4.15 -19.98
C LYS A 159 16.16 -5.64 -19.72
N GLY A 160 14.89 -6.05 -19.82
CA GLY A 160 14.44 -7.43 -19.59
C GLY A 160 13.37 -7.60 -18.52
N THR A 161 13.03 -8.86 -18.21
CA THR A 161 12.00 -9.21 -17.21
C THR A 161 12.57 -9.14 -15.81
N LYS A 162 11.97 -8.32 -14.95
CA LYS A 162 12.27 -8.21 -13.52
C LYS A 162 11.13 -8.78 -12.69
N TYR A 163 11.37 -9.01 -11.40
CA TYR A 163 10.38 -9.55 -10.47
C TYR A 163 10.15 -8.60 -9.30
N ALA A 164 8.88 -8.31 -9.01
CA ALA A 164 8.48 -7.68 -7.77
C ALA A 164 8.23 -8.79 -6.74
N VAL A 165 9.08 -8.87 -5.73
CA VAL A 165 9.02 -9.86 -4.64
C VAL A 165 8.30 -9.22 -3.45
N LEU A 166 7.29 -9.87 -2.89
CA LEU A 166 6.68 -9.43 -1.63
C LEU A 166 7.72 -9.47 -0.50
N TYR A 167 7.68 -8.49 0.40
CA TYR A 167 8.64 -8.34 1.49
C TYR A 167 8.88 -9.64 2.26
N ASN A 168 10.14 -10.06 2.36
CA ASN A 168 10.59 -11.31 2.99
C ASN A 168 11.83 -11.13 3.87
N GLU A 169 12.29 -9.90 4.11
CA GLU A 169 13.54 -9.59 4.84
C GLU A 169 13.43 -9.78 6.37
N GLY A 170 12.21 -10.02 6.88
CA GLY A 170 11.92 -10.20 8.30
C GLY A 170 11.91 -8.89 9.11
N PHE A 171 11.61 -8.98 10.41
CA PHE A 171 11.53 -7.82 11.31
C PHE A 171 12.48 -8.00 12.50
N ARG A 172 13.76 -7.72 12.28
CA ARG A 172 14.79 -7.79 13.32
C ARG A 172 15.03 -6.44 13.96
N ARG A 173 15.24 -6.42 15.27
CA ARG A 173 15.65 -5.20 15.96
C ARG A 173 17.05 -4.81 15.51
N VAL A 174 17.24 -3.55 15.18
CA VAL A 174 18.57 -2.98 14.90
C VAL A 174 18.93 -1.94 15.97
N LYS A 175 20.24 -1.81 16.24
CA LYS A 175 20.76 -0.92 17.28
C LYS A 175 21.07 0.50 16.79
N TYR A 176 21.17 0.67 15.48
CA TYR A 176 21.43 1.94 14.82
C TYR A 176 20.22 2.38 14.01
N ALA A 177 19.94 3.69 14.02
CA ALA A 177 18.92 4.30 13.18
C ALA A 177 19.33 4.16 11.70
N LEU A 178 18.37 4.32 10.78
CA LEU A 178 18.72 4.56 9.38
C LEU A 178 19.52 5.88 9.31
N GLY A 179 20.55 5.96 8.46
CA GLY A 179 21.28 7.21 8.22
C GLY A 179 20.37 8.32 7.66
N SER A 180 20.90 9.53 7.51
CA SER A 180 20.26 10.83 7.19
C SER A 180 19.27 10.89 6.00
N TYR A 181 18.97 9.79 5.33
CA TYR A 181 17.90 9.66 4.34
C TYR A 181 16.51 9.38 4.97
N ALA A 182 16.37 9.44 6.30
CA ALA A 182 15.14 9.14 7.02
C ALA A 182 14.03 10.19 6.87
N ASP A 183 14.39 11.42 6.51
CA ASP A 183 13.44 12.53 6.31
C ASP A 183 12.86 12.61 4.89
N ILE A 184 13.26 11.69 4.00
CA ILE A 184 12.61 11.55 2.70
C ILE A 184 11.27 10.86 2.95
N ILE A 185 10.26 11.69 3.24
CA ILE A 185 8.86 11.27 3.18
C ILE A 185 8.69 10.68 1.78
N PRO A 186 8.40 9.37 1.64
CA PRO A 186 8.11 8.83 0.33
C PRO A 186 6.92 9.62 -0.15
N GLU A 187 7.12 10.37 -1.23
CA GLU A 187 6.03 11.04 -1.93
C GLU A 187 5.04 9.91 -2.23
N TYR A 188 3.92 9.91 -1.50
CA TYR A 188 2.84 9.01 -1.80
C TYR A 188 2.37 9.50 -3.15
N GLU A 189 2.97 8.98 -4.23
CA GLU A 189 2.59 9.25 -5.61
C GLU A 189 1.07 9.16 -5.59
N GLN A 190 0.43 10.33 -5.72
CA GLN A 190 -1.00 10.44 -5.81
C GLN A 190 -1.41 9.35 -6.77
N MET A 191 -2.28 8.46 -6.27
CA MET A 191 -2.60 7.19 -6.90
C MET A 191 -2.79 7.45 -8.39
N ASN A 192 -1.77 7.13 -9.19
CA ASN A 192 -1.77 7.37 -10.63
C ASN A 192 -2.77 6.37 -11.17
N LYS A 193 -4.07 6.72 -11.07
CA LYS A 193 -5.12 6.07 -11.84
C LYS A 193 -4.59 6.16 -13.26
N PRO A 194 -4.50 5.02 -13.99
CA PRO A 194 -4.13 5.09 -15.38
C PRO A 194 -5.02 6.15 -16.01
N LYS A 195 -4.42 7.24 -16.52
CA LYS A 195 -5.17 8.30 -17.19
C LYS A 195 -5.70 7.65 -18.46
N GLU A 196 -6.85 7.01 -18.37
CA GLU A 196 -7.44 6.20 -19.43
C GLU A 196 -7.53 7.01 -20.73
N LEU A 197 -7.90 8.28 -20.60
CA LEU A 197 -7.89 9.26 -21.69
C LEU A 197 -6.50 9.44 -22.33
N PHE A 198 -5.43 9.48 -21.54
CA PHE A 198 -4.07 9.63 -22.07
C PHE A 198 -3.67 8.42 -22.93
N PHE A 199 -3.99 7.20 -22.50
CA PHE A 199 -3.71 6.00 -23.29
C PHE A 199 -4.58 5.93 -24.56
N ARG A 200 -5.85 6.34 -24.47
CA ARG A 200 -6.75 6.43 -25.63
C ARG A 200 -6.27 7.46 -26.65
N TYR A 201 -5.87 8.64 -26.18
CA TYR A 201 -5.27 9.69 -27.00
C TYR A 201 -3.98 9.19 -27.68
N LYS A 202 -3.09 8.55 -26.92
CA LYS A 202 -1.82 8.01 -27.44
C LYS A 202 -2.01 6.85 -28.42
N ALA A 203 -3.17 6.18 -28.40
CA ALA A 203 -3.46 5.09 -29.34
C ALA A 203 -3.65 5.60 -30.77
N ASN A 204 -3.88 6.91 -30.98
CA ASN A 204 -4.04 7.51 -32.31
C ASN A 204 -5.16 6.86 -33.14
N VAL A 205 -6.19 6.33 -32.48
CA VAL A 205 -7.35 5.71 -33.12
C VAL A 205 -8.60 6.54 -32.82
N CYS A 206 -9.35 6.90 -33.85
CA CYS A 206 -10.63 7.58 -33.70
C CYS A 206 -11.69 6.61 -33.15
N GLU A 207 -12.41 7.00 -32.10
CA GLU A 207 -13.43 6.14 -31.47
C GLU A 207 -14.79 6.17 -32.18
N MET A 208 -15.00 7.11 -33.11
CA MET A 208 -16.19 7.15 -33.96
C MET A 208 -15.99 6.31 -35.23
N CYS A 209 -14.99 6.64 -36.04
CA CYS A 209 -14.78 5.97 -37.33
C CYS A 209 -13.79 4.79 -37.28
N GLY A 210 -13.07 4.58 -36.19
CA GLY A 210 -12.08 3.51 -36.05
C GLY A 210 -10.77 3.73 -36.81
N ALA A 211 -10.61 4.85 -37.54
CA ALA A 211 -9.42 5.14 -38.32
C ALA A 211 -8.19 5.43 -37.44
N TYR A 212 -7.03 4.92 -37.84
CA TYR A 212 -5.74 5.30 -37.27
C TYR A 212 -5.25 6.60 -37.90
N VAL A 213 -5.08 7.65 -37.11
CA VAL A 213 -4.66 8.98 -37.59
C VAL A 213 -3.55 9.56 -36.70
N PRO A 214 -2.55 10.25 -37.28
CA PRO A 214 -1.41 10.76 -36.53
C PRO A 214 -1.76 11.87 -35.54
N ALA A 215 -2.86 12.60 -35.77
CA ALA A 215 -3.35 13.65 -34.89
C ALA A 215 -4.83 13.40 -34.54
N VAL A 216 -5.09 13.21 -33.24
CA VAL A 216 -6.44 13.08 -32.68
C VAL A 216 -6.76 14.25 -31.76
N LYS A 217 -8.03 14.61 -31.67
CA LYS A 217 -8.56 15.63 -30.74
C LYS A 217 -9.44 14.95 -29.69
N VAL A 218 -9.56 15.58 -28.52
CA VAL A 218 -10.45 15.11 -27.45
C VAL A 218 -11.68 16.02 -27.40
N TYR A 219 -12.86 15.44 -27.63
CA TYR A 219 -14.13 16.08 -27.35
C TYR A 219 -14.57 15.76 -25.91
N GLN A 220 -15.00 16.77 -25.16
CA GLN A 220 -15.42 16.62 -23.77
C GLN A 220 -16.71 17.39 -23.51
N VAL A 221 -17.67 16.72 -22.85
CA VAL A 221 -18.90 17.35 -22.35
C VAL A 221 -18.80 17.68 -20.86
N LYS A 222 -19.51 18.74 -20.41
CA LYS A 222 -19.55 19.13 -19.00
C LYS A 222 -20.24 18.08 -18.14
N ASN A 223 -21.47 17.68 -18.48
CA ASN A 223 -22.21 16.62 -17.81
C ASN A 223 -22.68 15.52 -18.77
N MET A 224 -22.94 14.33 -18.21
CA MET A 224 -23.49 13.20 -18.99
C MET A 224 -24.97 13.40 -19.32
N SER A 225 -25.68 14.21 -18.53
CA SER A 225 -27.08 14.60 -18.75
C SER A 225 -27.27 15.47 -19.99
N ASP A 226 -26.22 16.18 -20.41
CA ASP A 226 -26.26 17.16 -21.49
C ASP A 226 -25.98 16.51 -22.87
N LEU A 227 -25.86 15.17 -22.90
CA LEU A 227 -25.63 14.41 -24.13
C LEU A 227 -26.96 14.08 -24.81
N ASP A 228 -27.11 14.52 -26.05
CA ASP A 228 -28.20 14.05 -26.90
C ASP A 228 -27.91 12.63 -27.40
N VAL A 229 -28.71 11.67 -26.94
CA VAL A 229 -28.57 10.24 -27.28
C VAL A 229 -28.89 9.96 -28.75
N ASN A 230 -29.58 10.88 -29.44
CA ASN A 230 -29.93 10.73 -30.85
C ASN A 230 -28.73 10.99 -31.78
N THR A 231 -27.68 11.64 -31.28
CA THR A 231 -26.45 11.87 -32.06
C THR A 231 -25.52 10.65 -32.02
N GLU A 232 -24.77 10.42 -33.10
CA GLU A 232 -23.86 9.27 -33.22
C GLU A 232 -22.79 9.28 -32.11
N TRP A 233 -22.20 10.45 -31.82
CA TRP A 233 -21.24 10.59 -30.72
C TRP A 233 -21.89 10.48 -29.34
N GLY A 234 -23.10 11.01 -29.17
CA GLY A 234 -23.86 10.94 -27.92
C GLY A 234 -24.21 9.51 -27.54
N ALA A 235 -24.67 8.71 -28.51
CA ALA A 235 -24.93 7.28 -28.33
C ALA A 235 -23.67 6.51 -27.91
N ILE A 236 -22.53 6.77 -28.55
CA ILE A 236 -21.24 6.13 -28.20
C ILE A 236 -20.80 6.52 -26.78
N MET A 237 -20.88 7.81 -26.43
CA MET A 237 -20.51 8.32 -25.11
C MET A 237 -21.41 7.78 -24.00
N ASN A 238 -22.72 7.67 -24.26
CA ASN A 238 -23.69 7.12 -23.32
C ASN A 238 -23.49 5.61 -23.12
N ARG A 239 -23.32 4.84 -24.21
CA ARG A 239 -23.03 3.39 -24.15
C ARG A 239 -21.78 3.09 -23.35
N LYS A 240 -20.71 3.89 -23.52
CA LYS A 240 -19.46 3.73 -22.78
C LYS A 240 -19.51 4.34 -21.37
N LYS A 241 -20.54 5.13 -21.04
CA LYS A 241 -20.67 5.96 -19.83
C LYS A 241 -19.46 6.87 -19.59
N ARG A 242 -19.05 7.65 -20.59
CA ARG A 242 -17.84 8.50 -20.56
C ARG A 242 -18.13 9.91 -21.04
N LYS A 243 -17.56 10.90 -20.34
CA LYS A 243 -17.62 12.33 -20.71
C LYS A 243 -16.65 12.75 -21.81
N THR A 244 -15.75 11.87 -22.24
CA THR A 244 -14.67 12.18 -23.20
C THR A 244 -14.64 11.20 -24.37
N LEU A 245 -14.45 11.73 -25.58
CA LEU A 245 -14.38 10.98 -26.83
C LEU A 245 -13.11 11.41 -27.60
N VAL A 246 -12.32 10.44 -28.08
CA VAL A 246 -11.12 10.70 -28.89
C VAL A 246 -11.49 10.55 -30.36
N VAL A 247 -11.27 11.59 -31.16
CA VAL A 247 -11.75 11.67 -32.54
C VAL A 247 -10.69 12.23 -33.49
N CYS A 248 -10.77 11.89 -34.79
CA CYS A 248 -9.97 12.55 -35.83
C CYS A 248 -10.49 13.97 -36.12
N GLY A 249 -9.75 14.75 -36.93
CA GLY A 249 -10.16 16.10 -37.34
C GLY A 249 -11.56 16.15 -37.95
N ASP A 250 -11.81 15.33 -38.98
CA ASP A 250 -13.11 15.33 -39.70
C ASP A 250 -14.29 15.00 -38.78
N CYS A 251 -14.07 14.05 -37.87
CA CYS A 251 -15.06 13.63 -36.88
C CYS A 251 -15.28 14.72 -35.81
N TYR A 252 -14.24 15.46 -35.44
CA TYR A 252 -14.36 16.57 -34.51
C TYR A 252 -15.17 17.73 -35.10
N ASP A 253 -14.97 18.02 -36.38
CA ASP A 253 -15.66 19.09 -37.08
C ASP A 253 -17.14 18.75 -37.32
N ARG A 254 -17.49 17.47 -37.51
CA ARG A 254 -18.89 17.00 -37.53
C ARG A 254 -19.62 17.19 -36.20
N ILE A 255 -18.91 17.14 -35.07
CA ILE A 255 -19.49 17.33 -33.74
C ILE A 255 -19.76 18.82 -33.45
N HIS A 256 -18.98 19.73 -34.06
CA HIS A 256 -19.08 21.18 -33.85
C HIS A 256 -19.82 21.92 -34.98
N LYS A 257 -20.39 21.18 -35.93
CA LYS A 257 -21.39 21.70 -36.88
C LYS A 257 -22.77 21.63 -36.26
#